data_AF-A0A2M6ZYD0-F1
#
_entry.id   AF-A0A2M6ZYD0-F1
#
_cell.length_a   1.000
_cell.length_b   1.000
_cell.length_c   1.000
_cell.angle_alpha   90.00
_cell.angle_beta   90.00
_cell.angle_gamma   90.00
#
_symmetry.space_group_name_H-M   'P 1'
#
loop_
_entity.id
_entity.type
_entity.pdbx_description
1 polymer ?
#
loop_
_entity_poly.entity_id
_entity_poly.type
_entity_poly.pdbx_seq_one_letter_code
_entity_poly.pdbx_strand_id
1 'polypeptide(L)'
;MSYNPEIHHRHSIRLKEYDYTQSGAYFITICTYNREFLFGNIIDGTMRLNEFGLLVESEWLKTAEIRGNVSLDEYVVMPNHIHGIIIINRRGTGHRAPTEHRTPTKESFGKPVPGSIPTIIRSFESTVTKQINKIRRTPGSPIWQRNYYEHVIRDEEELGAIRRYINENPLNWDLDRGTEGGARSSVPLLTSHSPEQTQQVGYAIGALARAGDLILLVGELGAGKTCLTQGIAWGLGFDGYVASPSFMLVREHQGRVNLYHIDFYRLDDIEEIAELGIDDYLYGEGVCVVEWAEKALDLLPSEHLLIKFEHLAKNERRLYFEPKGKRYIELLAQLKEKWNSL
;
A
#
# COMPACT_ATOMS: atom_id res chain seq x y z
N MET A 1 -22.07 -18.31 14.45
CA MET A 1 -21.05 -19.38 14.34
C MET A 1 -20.13 -19.26 15.55
N SER A 2 -19.92 -20.36 16.28
CA SER A 2 -19.05 -20.40 17.46
C SER A 2 -17.58 -20.36 17.05
N TYR A 3 -16.78 -19.51 17.69
CA TYR A 3 -15.35 -19.36 17.46
C TYR A 3 -14.61 -20.71 17.59
N ASN A 4 -13.99 -21.15 16.49
CA ASN A 4 -13.12 -22.34 16.43
C ASN A 4 -11.63 -21.92 16.32
N PRO A 5 -10.82 -22.10 17.38
CA PRO A 5 -9.41 -21.69 17.42
C PRO A 5 -8.47 -22.52 16.51
N GLU A 6 -8.92 -23.65 15.96
CA GLU A 6 -8.15 -24.48 15.01
C GLU A 6 -8.34 -24.03 13.55
N ILE A 7 -9.30 -23.15 13.28
CA ILE A 7 -9.68 -22.71 11.92
C ILE A 7 -9.60 -21.18 11.82
N HIS A 8 -9.82 -20.46 12.92
CA HIS A 8 -9.64 -19.02 13.01
C HIS A 8 -8.27 -18.71 13.63
N HIS A 9 -7.21 -18.94 12.86
CA HIS A 9 -5.91 -18.42 13.21
C HIS A 9 -5.92 -16.90 13.01
N ARG A 10 -5.80 -16.17 14.11
CA ARG A 10 -5.53 -14.72 14.07
C ARG A 10 -4.08 -14.55 13.67
N HIS A 11 -3.80 -14.52 12.36
CA HIS A 11 -2.48 -14.16 11.87
C HIS A 11 -2.25 -12.68 12.15
N SER A 12 -1.17 -12.40 12.87
CA SER A 12 -0.78 -11.05 13.27
C SER A 12 0.25 -10.58 12.27
N ILE A 13 0.00 -9.47 11.57
CA ILE A 13 0.95 -8.76 10.67
C ILE A 13 2.28 -8.45 11.38
N ARG A 14 2.26 -8.46 12.72
CA ARG A 14 3.39 -8.17 13.59
C ARG A 14 4.52 -9.18 13.45
N LEU A 15 5.73 -8.66 13.30
CA LEU A 15 6.97 -9.42 13.43
C LEU A 15 6.93 -10.21 14.74
N LYS A 16 6.95 -11.55 14.63
CA LYS A 16 6.77 -12.51 15.76
C LYS A 16 7.78 -12.33 16.90
N GLU A 17 8.85 -11.56 16.68
CA GLU A 17 9.94 -11.33 17.64
C GLU A 17 10.23 -9.84 17.90
N TYR A 18 9.47 -8.91 17.32
CA TYR A 18 9.70 -7.47 17.53
C TYR A 18 8.95 -6.95 18.76
N ASP A 19 9.66 -6.20 19.60
CA ASP A 19 9.08 -5.60 20.80
C ASP A 19 8.55 -4.20 20.49
N TYR A 20 7.24 -4.15 20.22
CA TYR A 20 6.49 -2.91 19.93
C TYR A 20 6.31 -1.98 21.16
N THR A 21 7.02 -2.25 22.26
CA THR A 21 7.19 -1.32 23.38
C THR A 21 8.53 -0.62 23.38
N GLN A 22 9.46 -1.03 22.51
CA GLN A 22 10.74 -0.37 22.34
C GLN A 22 10.56 1.03 21.79
N SER A 23 11.55 1.87 22.07
CA SER A 23 11.56 3.22 21.54
C SER A 23 11.89 3.19 20.06
N GLY A 24 11.09 3.91 19.28
CA GLY A 24 11.16 3.90 17.83
C GLY A 24 10.01 4.69 17.22
N ALA A 25 10.12 4.96 15.93
CA ALA A 25 9.09 5.62 15.15
C ALA A 25 8.34 4.56 14.31
N TYR A 26 7.02 4.71 14.23
CA TYR A 26 6.13 3.76 13.59
C TYR A 26 5.19 4.52 12.66
N PHE A 27 5.22 4.17 11.38
CA PHE A 27 4.23 4.66 10.43
C PHE A 27 2.98 3.79 10.47
N ILE A 28 1.82 4.43 10.54
CA ILE A 28 0.52 3.77 10.73
C ILE A 28 -0.45 4.23 9.65
N THR A 29 -1.20 3.28 9.08
CA THR A 29 -2.35 3.56 8.23
C THR A 29 -3.60 2.87 8.77
N ILE A 30 -4.66 3.63 9.01
CA ILE A 30 -5.96 3.11 9.50
C ILE A 30 -7.04 3.47 8.49
N CYS A 31 -7.64 2.45 7.87
CA CYS A 31 -8.63 2.61 6.83
C CYS A 31 -10.06 2.50 7.37
N THR A 32 -10.98 3.26 6.78
CA THR A 32 -12.41 3.10 7.02
C THR A 32 -12.92 1.76 6.50
N TYR A 33 -13.98 1.26 7.11
CA TYR A 33 -14.68 0.08 6.62
C TYR A 33 -15.08 0.27 5.15
N ASN A 34 -14.79 -0.73 4.31
CA ASN A 34 -14.99 -0.68 2.85
C ASN A 34 -14.37 0.55 2.14
N ARG A 35 -13.37 1.22 2.74
CA ARG A 35 -12.75 2.44 2.19
C ARG A 35 -13.75 3.57 1.88
N GLU A 36 -14.86 3.64 2.63
CA GLU A 36 -15.85 4.72 2.51
C GLU A 36 -15.26 6.11 2.83
N PHE A 37 -15.64 7.13 2.05
CA PHE A 37 -15.20 8.52 2.21
C PHE A 37 -15.91 9.21 3.40
N LEU A 38 -15.61 8.74 4.61
CA LEU A 38 -16.27 9.15 5.83
C LEU A 38 -15.80 10.51 6.36
N PHE A 39 -14.53 10.88 6.13
CA PHE A 39 -13.86 11.95 6.87
C PHE A 39 -13.84 13.30 6.15
N GLY A 40 -14.27 13.35 4.89
CA GLY A 40 -14.30 14.58 4.11
C GLY A 40 -14.03 14.31 2.64
N ASN A 41 -13.62 15.35 1.92
CA ASN A 41 -13.31 15.30 0.50
C ASN A 41 -12.04 16.09 0.21
N ILE A 42 -11.41 15.79 -0.92
CA ILE A 42 -10.26 16.55 -1.41
C ILE A 42 -10.77 17.53 -2.46
N ILE A 43 -10.42 18.81 -2.31
CA ILE A 43 -10.78 19.90 -3.23
C ILE A 43 -9.48 20.63 -3.57
N ASP A 44 -9.14 20.68 -4.87
CA ASP A 44 -7.91 21.30 -5.38
C ASP A 44 -6.64 20.80 -4.67
N GLY A 45 -6.53 19.47 -4.54
CA GLY A 45 -5.39 18.81 -3.88
C GLY A 45 -5.28 19.07 -2.36
N THR A 46 -6.31 19.66 -1.76
CA THR A 46 -6.36 19.97 -0.32
C THR A 46 -7.45 19.18 0.36
N MET A 47 -7.14 18.56 1.50
CA MET A 47 -8.15 17.87 2.31
C MET A 47 -9.11 18.87 2.95
N ARG A 48 -10.42 18.67 2.74
CA ARG A 48 -11.51 19.36 3.44
C ARG A 48 -12.20 18.37 4.36
N LEU A 49 -11.82 18.44 5.64
CA LEU A 49 -12.42 17.61 6.69
C LEU A 49 -13.88 18.00 6.91
N ASN A 50 -14.73 16.99 7.06
CA ASN A 50 -16.08 17.16 7.59
C ASN A 50 -16.06 16.99 9.13
N GLU A 51 -17.24 16.97 9.76
CA GLU A 51 -17.34 16.78 11.22
C GLU A 51 -16.66 15.50 11.73
N PHE A 52 -16.66 14.41 10.94
CA PHE A 52 -16.03 13.15 11.32
C PHE A 52 -14.51 13.20 11.11
N GLY A 53 -14.03 13.84 10.06
CA GLY A 53 -12.60 14.05 9.84
C GLY A 53 -11.97 14.92 10.93
N LEU A 54 -12.65 16.00 11.33
CA LEU A 54 -12.22 16.84 12.45
C LEU A 54 -12.18 16.07 13.78
N LEU A 55 -13.14 15.16 13.98
CA LEU A 55 -13.17 14.29 15.15
C LEU A 55 -12.00 13.31 15.15
N VAL A 56 -11.73 12.66 14.01
CA VAL A 56 -10.58 11.76 13.81
C VAL A 56 -9.28 12.50 14.12
N GLU A 57 -9.09 13.69 13.55
CA GLU A 57 -7.92 14.52 13.81
C GLU A 57 -7.78 14.89 15.30
N SER A 58 -8.87 15.32 15.94
CA SER A 58 -8.86 15.66 17.37
C SER A 58 -8.47 14.46 18.24
N GLU A 59 -9.01 13.27 17.97
CA GLU A 59 -8.66 12.06 18.71
C GLU A 59 -7.24 11.56 18.41
N TRP A 60 -6.73 11.81 17.20
CA TRP A 60 -5.36 11.51 16.84
C TRP A 60 -4.42 12.36 17.69
N LEU A 61 -4.59 13.68 17.71
CA LEU A 61 -3.76 14.60 18.50
C LEU A 61 -3.81 14.31 20.01
N LYS A 62 -4.99 13.97 20.55
CA LYS A 62 -5.14 13.54 21.96
C LYS A 62 -4.32 12.30 22.32
N THR A 63 -3.90 11.51 21.33
CA THR A 63 -3.11 10.30 21.58
C THR A 63 -1.80 10.60 22.32
N ALA A 64 -1.12 11.70 21.96
CA ALA A 64 0.08 12.17 22.65
C ALA A 64 -0.23 12.82 24.00
N GLU A 65 -1.33 13.59 24.09
CA GLU A 65 -1.72 14.27 25.34
C GLU A 65 -1.98 13.30 26.49
N ILE A 66 -2.66 12.20 26.21
CA ILE A 66 -3.04 11.22 27.24
C ILE A 66 -1.94 10.20 27.53
N ARG A 67 -0.81 10.23 26.80
CA ARG A 67 0.28 9.26 26.91
C ARG A 67 1.64 9.97 26.96
N GLY A 68 2.16 10.18 28.16
CA GLY A 68 3.45 10.87 28.36
C GLY A 68 4.70 10.19 27.79
N ASN A 69 4.58 9.00 27.20
CA ASN A 69 5.68 8.30 26.49
C ASN A 69 5.44 8.16 24.99
N VAL A 70 4.45 8.89 24.44
CA VAL A 70 4.11 8.88 23.02
C VAL A 70 4.22 10.31 22.50
N SER A 71 4.89 10.47 21.37
CA SER A 71 4.89 11.68 20.56
C SER A 71 4.30 11.36 19.20
N LEU A 72 3.72 12.36 18.54
CA LEU A 72 3.27 12.27 17.17
C LEU A 72 4.21 13.09 16.31
N ASP A 73 4.43 12.61 15.09
CA ASP A 73 5.10 13.34 14.03
C ASP A 73 4.06 13.65 12.93
N GLU A 74 4.48 13.76 11.68
CA GLU A 74 3.58 14.02 10.55
C GLU A 74 2.41 13.04 10.49
N TYR A 75 1.23 13.58 10.18
CA TYR A 75 0.01 12.82 9.95
C TYR A 75 -0.88 13.53 8.92
N VAL A 76 -1.77 12.79 8.29
CA VAL A 76 -2.81 13.34 7.42
C VAL A 76 -4.08 12.51 7.51
N VAL A 77 -5.22 13.18 7.71
CA VAL A 77 -6.53 12.56 7.59
C VAL A 77 -6.97 12.68 6.13
N MET A 78 -7.26 11.55 5.51
CA MET A 78 -7.75 11.45 4.14
C MET A 78 -9.24 11.08 4.14
N PRO A 79 -9.95 11.17 3.00
CA PRO A 79 -11.39 10.88 2.97
C PRO A 79 -11.79 9.51 3.58
N ASN A 80 -10.98 8.46 3.38
CA ASN A 80 -11.25 7.11 3.86
C ASN A 80 -10.16 6.48 4.75
N HIS A 81 -9.15 7.22 5.15
CA HIS A 81 -8.11 6.68 6.03
C HIS A 81 -7.38 7.79 6.76
N ILE A 82 -6.53 7.41 7.70
CA ILE A 82 -5.55 8.31 8.31
C ILE A 82 -4.18 7.66 8.18
N HIS A 83 -3.21 8.46 7.76
CA HIS A 83 -1.80 8.15 7.89
C HIS A 83 -1.21 8.93 9.05
N GLY A 84 -0.29 8.34 9.78
CA GLY A 84 0.46 9.10 10.77
C GLY A 84 1.62 8.35 11.38
N ILE A 85 2.57 9.11 11.91
CA ILE A 85 3.75 8.58 12.57
C ILE A 85 3.58 8.71 14.08
N ILE A 86 3.74 7.58 14.77
CA ILE A 86 3.74 7.50 16.23
C ILE A 86 5.17 7.20 16.70
N ILE A 87 5.69 8.00 17.61
CA ILE A 87 6.99 7.81 18.23
C ILE A 87 6.80 7.35 19.67
N ILE A 88 7.32 6.16 20.01
CA ILE A 88 7.37 5.68 21.39
C ILE A 88 8.70 6.12 21.99
N ASN A 89 8.66 6.93 23.06
CA ASN A 89 9.84 7.40 23.76
C ASN A 89 10.22 6.48 24.93
N ARG A 90 11.51 6.38 25.26
CA ARG A 90 11.95 5.69 26.49
C ARG A 90 11.38 6.45 27.67
N ARG A 91 10.63 5.76 28.55
CA ARG A 91 10.20 6.37 29.81
C ARG A 91 11.45 6.77 30.62
N GLY A 92 11.56 8.07 30.91
CA GLY A 92 12.58 8.60 31.79
C GLY A 92 12.55 7.89 33.16
N THR A 93 13.72 7.51 33.64
CA THR A 93 13.96 6.79 34.88
C THR A 93 13.44 7.54 36.11
N GLY A 94 12.29 7.11 36.66
CA GLY A 94 12.03 7.22 38.09
C GLY A 94 12.88 6.17 38.81
N HIS A 95 13.76 6.62 39.72
CA HIS A 95 14.76 5.83 40.44
C HIS A 95 14.37 4.39 40.79
N ARG A 96 15.07 3.43 40.19
CA ARG A 96 15.62 2.21 40.82
C ARG A 96 16.62 1.58 39.84
N ALA A 97 17.76 1.15 40.39
CA ALA A 97 18.90 0.59 39.66
C ALA A 97 18.48 -0.54 38.68
N PRO A 98 19.21 -0.72 37.56
CA PRO A 98 18.86 -1.73 36.57
C PRO A 98 19.12 -3.12 37.16
N THR A 99 18.06 -3.84 37.51
CA THR A 99 18.13 -5.30 37.59
C THR A 99 18.02 -5.85 36.18
N GLU A 100 19.06 -6.59 35.81
CA GLU A 100 19.26 -7.31 34.56
C GLU A 100 18.02 -8.13 34.15
N HIS A 101 17.85 -8.26 32.82
CA HIS A 101 16.89 -9.15 32.15
C HIS A 101 15.40 -8.95 32.48
N ARG A 102 14.79 -7.89 31.92
CA ARG A 102 13.36 -7.99 31.55
C ARG A 102 13.26 -8.64 30.18
N THR A 103 12.73 -9.86 30.15
CA THR A 103 12.33 -10.58 28.94
C THR A 103 11.39 -9.70 28.10
N PRO A 104 11.53 -9.62 26.77
CA PRO A 104 10.60 -8.89 25.91
C PRO A 104 9.18 -9.36 26.19
N THR A 105 8.29 -8.47 26.60
CA THR A 105 6.88 -8.81 26.83
C THR A 105 6.21 -9.03 25.48
N LYS A 106 6.21 -10.28 24.99
CA LYS A 106 5.46 -10.68 23.80
C LYS A 106 3.99 -10.29 23.96
N GLU A 107 3.45 -9.52 23.02
CA GLU A 107 2.01 -9.30 22.94
C GLU A 107 1.31 -10.64 22.72
N SER A 108 0.38 -11.01 23.61
CA SER A 108 -0.43 -12.21 23.46
C SER A 108 -1.91 -11.84 23.48
N PHE A 109 -2.73 -12.60 22.74
CA PHE A 109 -4.18 -12.44 22.76
C PHE A 109 -4.71 -12.46 24.21
N GLY A 110 -5.43 -11.42 24.63
CA GLY A 110 -5.96 -11.27 25.99
C GLY A 110 -5.04 -10.60 27.02
N LYS A 111 -3.78 -10.29 26.68
CA LYS A 111 -2.85 -9.54 27.54
C LYS A 111 -2.33 -8.28 26.82
N PRO A 112 -3.13 -7.19 26.76
CA PRO A 112 -2.68 -5.96 26.13
C PRO A 112 -1.48 -5.39 26.89
N VAL A 113 -0.44 -4.98 26.16
CA VAL A 113 0.74 -4.35 26.76
C VAL A 113 0.51 -2.84 26.80
N PRO A 114 0.41 -2.21 28.00
CA PRO A 114 0.13 -0.78 28.09
C PRO A 114 1.22 0.04 27.40
N GLY A 115 0.82 0.89 26.46
CA GLY A 115 1.74 1.78 25.73
C GLY A 115 2.34 1.19 24.45
N SER A 116 1.96 -0.03 24.06
CA SER A 116 2.30 -0.58 22.74
C SER A 116 1.47 0.08 21.62
N ILE A 117 1.99 0.14 20.39
CA ILE A 117 1.25 0.59 19.20
C ILE A 117 -0.15 -0.04 19.12
N PRO A 118 -0.31 -1.37 19.25
CA PRO A 118 -1.61 -2.04 19.25
C PRO A 118 -2.63 -1.51 20.24
N THR A 119 -2.17 -1.20 21.45
CA THR A 119 -3.03 -0.69 22.52
C THR A 119 -3.38 0.78 22.27
N ILE A 120 -2.46 1.54 21.69
CA ILE A 120 -2.68 2.93 21.27
C ILE A 120 -3.76 2.96 20.18
N ILE A 121 -3.57 2.22 19.08
CA ILE A 121 -4.50 2.20 17.95
C ILE A 121 -5.87 1.70 18.37
N ARG A 122 -5.96 0.61 19.14
CA ARG A 122 -7.25 0.10 19.64
C ARG A 122 -8.01 1.13 20.47
N SER A 123 -7.30 1.89 21.31
CA SER A 123 -7.91 2.93 22.13
C SER A 123 -8.42 4.10 21.28
N PHE A 124 -7.65 4.50 20.27
CA PHE A 124 -8.03 5.52 19.30
C PHE A 124 -9.26 5.08 18.50
N GLU A 125 -9.21 3.92 17.84
CA GLU A 125 -10.30 3.38 17.03
C GLU A 125 -11.60 3.22 17.83
N SER A 126 -11.51 2.71 19.07
CA SER A 126 -12.67 2.53 19.95
C SER A 126 -13.33 3.86 20.30
N THR A 127 -12.53 4.90 20.54
CA THR A 127 -13.03 6.22 20.91
C THR A 127 -13.70 6.89 19.72
N VAL A 128 -13.05 6.91 18.55
CA VAL A 128 -13.63 7.44 17.32
C VAL A 128 -14.91 6.69 16.94
N THR A 129 -14.90 5.35 16.99
CA THR A 129 -16.08 4.53 16.66
C THR A 129 -17.28 4.90 17.53
N LYS A 130 -17.08 5.06 18.84
CA LYS A 130 -18.15 5.43 19.78
C LYS A 130 -18.72 6.81 19.47
N GLN A 131 -17.86 7.79 19.22
CA GLN A 131 -18.32 9.17 18.99
C GLN A 131 -19.01 9.31 17.63
N ILE A 132 -18.44 8.77 16.54
CA ILE A 132 -19.06 8.81 15.21
C ILE A 132 -20.40 8.07 15.21
N ASN A 133 -20.49 6.86 15.77
CA ASN A 133 -21.75 6.12 15.80
C ASN A 133 -22.83 6.81 16.67
N LYS A 134 -22.43 7.58 17.69
CA LYS A 134 -23.37 8.41 18.46
C LYS A 134 -23.96 9.52 17.59
N ILE A 135 -23.14 10.17 16.75
CA ILE A 135 -23.58 11.24 15.84
C ILE A 135 -24.46 10.66 14.72
N ARG A 136 -24.02 9.57 14.08
CA ARG A 136 -24.75 8.88 12.99
C ARG A 136 -26.00 8.13 13.45
N ARG A 137 -26.17 7.91 14.75
CA ARG A 137 -27.23 7.05 15.34
C ARG A 137 -27.21 5.61 14.83
N THR A 138 -26.01 5.09 14.56
CA THR A 138 -25.78 3.74 14.03
C THR A 138 -24.91 2.91 14.99
N PRO A 139 -25.33 2.70 16.25
CA PRO A 139 -24.51 1.99 17.23
C PRO A 139 -24.14 0.59 16.73
N GLY A 140 -22.85 0.27 16.79
CA GLY A 140 -22.31 -1.03 16.37
C GLY A 140 -21.97 -1.14 14.89
N SER A 141 -22.23 -0.11 14.07
CA SER A 141 -21.74 -0.09 12.69
C SER A 141 -20.22 0.05 12.66
N PRO A 142 -19.52 -0.73 11.81
CA PRO A 142 -18.07 -0.64 11.71
C PRO A 142 -17.68 0.71 11.10
N ILE A 143 -16.69 1.37 11.71
CA ILE A 143 -16.06 2.58 11.17
C ILE A 143 -14.75 2.23 10.48
N TRP A 144 -14.02 1.26 11.01
CA TRP A 144 -12.68 0.88 10.59
C TRP A 144 -12.66 -0.51 9.95
N GLN A 145 -11.64 -0.78 9.15
CA GLN A 145 -11.27 -2.15 8.80
C GLN A 145 -10.81 -2.91 10.05
N ARG A 146 -10.72 -4.26 9.95
CA ARG A 146 -10.36 -5.10 11.10
C ARG A 146 -8.89 -4.97 11.51
N ASN A 147 -8.01 -4.73 10.55
CA ASN A 147 -6.57 -4.55 10.73
C ASN A 147 -6.17 -3.14 10.30
N TYR A 148 -5.01 -2.70 10.79
CA TYR A 148 -4.34 -1.46 10.37
C TYR A 148 -2.93 -1.83 9.92
N TYR A 149 -2.37 -1.03 9.02
CA TYR A 149 -0.99 -1.20 8.57
C TYR A 149 -0.04 -0.52 9.56
N GLU A 150 1.07 -1.18 9.88
CA GLU A 150 2.15 -0.62 10.70
C GLU A 150 3.52 -0.96 10.11
N HIS A 151 4.38 0.05 10.04
CA HIS A 151 5.75 -0.07 9.58
C HIS A 151 6.72 0.55 10.58
N VAL A 152 7.78 -0.19 10.90
CA VAL A 152 8.83 0.30 11.81
C VAL A 152 9.82 1.13 11.00
N ILE A 153 9.96 2.40 11.36
CA ILE A 153 10.88 3.33 10.72
C ILE A 153 12.27 3.12 11.32
N ARG A 154 13.25 2.83 10.47
CA ARG A 154 14.57 2.30 10.82
C ARG A 154 15.65 3.38 10.87
N ASP A 155 15.50 4.45 10.08
CA ASP A 155 16.46 5.55 10.00
C ASP A 155 15.81 6.89 9.60
N GLU A 156 16.61 7.96 9.59
CA GLU A 156 16.16 9.33 9.32
C GLU A 156 15.83 9.57 7.84
N GLU A 157 16.44 8.82 6.92
CA GLU A 157 16.15 8.94 5.48
C GLU A 157 14.74 8.40 5.19
N GLU A 158 14.45 7.21 5.73
CA GLU A 158 13.12 6.60 5.69
C GLU A 158 12.08 7.48 6.39
N LEU A 159 12.39 8.02 7.57
CA LEU A 159 11.52 8.97 8.26
C LEU A 159 11.22 10.18 7.37
N GLY A 160 12.24 10.75 6.73
CA GLY A 160 12.08 11.87 5.80
C GLY A 160 11.22 11.52 4.59
N ALA A 161 11.35 10.31 4.04
CA ALA A 161 10.53 9.83 2.93
C ALA A 161 9.05 9.69 3.34
N ILE A 162 8.77 9.12 4.51
CA ILE A 162 7.40 8.95 5.03
C ILE A 162 6.76 10.30 5.35
N ARG A 163 7.50 11.24 5.96
CA ARG A 163 7.03 12.62 6.19
C ARG A 163 6.64 13.31 4.87
N ARG A 164 7.46 13.17 3.81
CA ARG A 164 7.12 13.70 2.47
C ARG A 164 5.86 13.03 1.92
N TYR A 165 5.79 11.70 1.98
CA TYR A 165 4.61 10.95 1.53
C TYR A 165 3.33 11.45 2.19
N ILE A 166 3.32 11.62 3.51
CA ILE A 166 2.17 12.12 4.28
C ILE A 166 1.75 13.52 3.81
N ASN A 167 2.72 14.43 3.68
CA ASN A 167 2.46 15.82 3.28
C ASN A 167 1.97 15.95 1.83
N GLU A 168 2.48 15.12 0.93
CA GLU A 168 2.11 15.13 -0.48
C GLU A 168 0.83 14.31 -0.77
N ASN A 169 0.35 13.51 0.20
CA ASN A 169 -0.78 12.60 0.00
C ASN A 169 -2.06 13.33 -0.46
N PRO A 170 -2.47 14.48 0.12
CA PRO A 170 -3.63 15.22 -0.37
C PRO A 170 -3.53 15.67 -1.83
N LEU A 171 -2.32 16.05 -2.27
CA LEU A 171 -2.05 16.46 -3.66
C LEU A 171 -2.08 15.24 -4.59
N ASN A 172 -1.60 14.10 -4.11
CA ASN A 172 -1.56 12.84 -4.84
C ASN A 172 -2.87 12.06 -4.75
N TRP A 173 -3.88 12.55 -4.01
CA TRP A 173 -5.13 11.86 -3.78
C TRP A 173 -5.84 11.47 -5.08
N ASP A 174 -5.90 12.35 -6.07
CA ASP A 174 -6.52 12.05 -7.37
C ASP A 174 -5.73 11.01 -8.19
N LEU A 175 -4.43 10.88 -7.91
CA LEU A 175 -3.57 9.83 -8.49
C LEU A 175 -3.73 8.49 -7.74
N ASP A 176 -4.09 8.51 -6.45
CA ASP A 176 -4.41 7.31 -5.66
C ASP A 176 -5.87 6.85 -5.86
N ARG A 177 -6.71 7.77 -6.31
CA ARG A 177 -8.15 7.63 -6.60
C ARG A 177 -8.52 6.88 -7.86
N GLY A 178 -7.60 6.20 -8.53
CA GLY A 178 -7.97 5.50 -9.75
C GLY A 178 -8.83 4.26 -9.49
N THR A 179 -10.06 4.49 -9.02
CA THR A 179 -11.34 3.82 -9.25
C THR A 179 -12.41 4.79 -8.71
N GLU A 180 -13.22 5.36 -9.61
CA GLU A 180 -14.49 6.08 -9.38
C GLU A 180 -14.47 7.60 -9.14
N GLY A 181 -14.67 8.34 -10.25
CA GLY A 181 -15.57 9.49 -10.28
C GLY A 181 -14.98 10.90 -10.12
N GLY A 182 -14.48 11.47 -11.23
CA GLY A 182 -14.72 12.88 -11.56
C GLY A 182 -13.63 13.91 -11.21
N ALA A 183 -12.56 13.95 -12.00
CA ALA A 183 -12.03 15.14 -12.70
C ALA A 183 -10.73 14.72 -13.41
N ARG A 184 -10.80 14.50 -14.72
CA ARG A 184 -9.66 14.03 -15.52
C ARG A 184 -8.57 15.12 -15.58
N SER A 185 -7.56 15.04 -14.73
CA SER A 185 -6.21 15.16 -15.28
C SER A 185 -6.07 13.94 -16.21
N SER A 186 -5.71 14.14 -17.47
CA SER A 186 -5.78 13.09 -18.48
C SER A 186 -4.73 12.01 -18.20
N VAL A 187 -5.08 11.05 -17.33
CA VAL A 187 -4.33 9.80 -17.17
C VAL A 187 -4.09 9.26 -18.58
N PRO A 188 -2.84 9.16 -19.03
CA PRO A 188 -2.55 8.66 -20.36
C PRO A 188 -3.24 7.30 -20.54
N LEU A 189 -3.98 7.16 -21.62
CA LEU A 189 -4.73 5.95 -21.91
C LEU A 189 -4.38 5.45 -23.30
N LEU A 190 -4.46 4.13 -23.47
CA LEU A 190 -4.30 3.46 -24.75
C LEU A 190 -5.40 2.42 -24.91
N THR A 191 -6.03 2.39 -26.07
CA THR A 191 -6.93 1.31 -26.45
C THR A 191 -6.15 0.27 -27.24
N SER A 192 -6.16 -0.96 -26.76
CA SER A 192 -5.65 -2.13 -27.48
C SER A 192 -6.82 -2.92 -28.04
N HIS A 193 -6.73 -3.33 -29.31
CA HIS A 193 -7.77 -4.08 -30.03
C HIS A 193 -7.45 -5.58 -30.16
N SER A 194 -6.30 -6.04 -29.66
CA SER A 194 -5.92 -7.45 -29.67
C SER A 194 -4.86 -7.80 -28.62
N PRO A 195 -4.71 -9.10 -28.25
CA PRO A 195 -3.61 -9.57 -27.42
C PRO A 195 -2.23 -9.19 -27.97
N GLU A 196 -2.05 -9.24 -29.28
CA GLU A 196 -0.78 -8.90 -29.96
C GLU A 196 -0.46 -7.42 -29.81
N GLN A 197 -1.46 -6.54 -29.92
CA GLN A 197 -1.26 -5.11 -29.63
C GLN A 197 -0.92 -4.88 -28.16
N THR A 198 -1.55 -5.61 -27.23
CA THR A 198 -1.19 -5.55 -25.80
C THR A 198 0.25 -6.01 -25.57
N GLN A 199 0.69 -7.06 -26.25
CA GLN A 199 2.08 -7.52 -26.22
C GLN A 199 3.06 -6.50 -26.83
N GLN A 200 2.69 -5.81 -27.91
CA GLN A 200 3.51 -4.74 -28.51
C GLN A 200 3.69 -3.56 -27.56
N VAL A 201 2.63 -3.19 -26.83
CA VAL A 201 2.70 -2.19 -25.75
C VAL A 201 3.68 -2.66 -24.67
N GLY A 202 3.57 -3.93 -24.25
CA GLY A 202 4.49 -4.53 -23.29
C GLY A 202 5.94 -4.52 -23.79
N TYR A 203 6.18 -4.86 -25.05
CA TYR A 203 7.49 -4.85 -25.69
C TYR A 203 8.13 -3.47 -25.65
N ALA A 204 7.37 -2.44 -25.98
CA ALA A 204 7.86 -1.07 -25.94
C ALA A 204 8.23 -0.63 -24.50
N ILE A 205 7.44 -1.04 -23.49
CA ILE A 205 7.76 -0.82 -22.08
C ILE A 205 9.06 -1.55 -21.70
N GLY A 206 9.17 -2.85 -22.01
CA GLY A 206 10.35 -3.66 -21.70
C GLY A 206 11.64 -3.15 -22.36
N ALA A 207 11.54 -2.65 -23.60
CA ALA A 207 12.67 -2.04 -24.30
C ALA A 207 13.19 -0.76 -23.62
N LEU A 208 12.31 -0.02 -22.94
CA LEU A 208 12.64 1.19 -22.18
C LEU A 208 12.97 0.93 -20.70
N ALA A 209 12.66 -0.27 -20.21
CA ALA A 209 12.84 -0.64 -18.82
C ALA A 209 14.32 -0.79 -18.45
N ARG A 210 14.63 -0.45 -17.20
CA ARG A 210 15.95 -0.45 -16.57
C ARG A 210 15.88 -1.24 -15.26
N ALA A 211 17.04 -1.72 -14.80
CA ALA A 211 17.18 -2.31 -13.47
C ALA A 211 16.56 -1.39 -12.40
N GLY A 212 15.79 -1.99 -11.48
CA GLY A 212 15.05 -1.31 -10.42
C GLY A 212 13.66 -0.80 -10.82
N ASP A 213 13.23 -0.92 -12.08
CA ASP A 213 11.88 -0.49 -12.47
C ASP A 213 10.81 -1.46 -11.92
N LEU A 214 9.76 -0.88 -11.34
CA LEU A 214 8.57 -1.58 -10.84
C LEU A 214 7.33 -1.22 -11.67
N ILE A 215 6.68 -2.24 -12.21
CA ILE A 215 5.48 -2.13 -13.05
C ILE A 215 4.36 -2.92 -12.37
N LEU A 216 3.27 -2.23 -12.02
CA LEU A 216 2.13 -2.79 -11.31
C LEU A 216 0.95 -2.96 -12.26
N LEU A 217 0.37 -4.15 -12.32
CA LEU A 217 -0.74 -4.48 -13.23
C LEU A 217 -2.01 -4.80 -12.44
N VAL A 218 -3.06 -4.01 -12.68
CA VAL A 218 -4.37 -4.14 -12.04
C VAL A 218 -5.44 -4.38 -13.09
N GLY A 219 -6.37 -5.28 -12.81
CA GLY A 219 -7.52 -5.52 -13.69
C GLY A 219 -8.11 -6.92 -13.51
N GLU A 220 -9.30 -7.12 -14.06
CA GLU A 220 -10.05 -8.36 -13.88
C GLU A 220 -9.35 -9.62 -14.46
N LEU A 221 -9.90 -10.79 -14.15
CA LEU A 221 -9.45 -12.04 -14.74
C LEU A 221 -9.66 -12.02 -16.26
N GLY A 222 -8.61 -12.33 -17.02
CA GLY A 222 -8.68 -12.27 -18.49
C GLY A 222 -8.54 -10.85 -19.08
N ALA A 223 -8.21 -9.85 -18.26
CA ALA A 223 -7.98 -8.48 -18.71
C ALA A 223 -6.76 -8.32 -19.63
N GLY A 224 -5.84 -9.30 -19.65
CA GLY A 224 -4.65 -9.29 -20.51
C GLY A 224 -3.37 -8.88 -19.81
N LYS A 225 -3.35 -8.85 -18.47
CA LYS A 225 -2.16 -8.56 -17.64
C LYS A 225 -0.96 -9.41 -18.07
N THR A 226 -1.09 -10.74 -18.09
CA THR A 226 -0.03 -11.65 -18.56
C THR A 226 0.37 -11.43 -20.03
N CYS A 227 -0.56 -11.01 -20.91
CA CYS A 227 -0.21 -10.67 -22.30
C CYS A 227 0.72 -9.45 -22.36
N LEU A 228 0.48 -8.45 -21.52
CA LEU A 228 1.39 -7.31 -21.39
C LEU A 228 2.75 -7.76 -20.82
N THR A 229 2.76 -8.60 -19.79
CA THR A 229 4.00 -9.13 -19.19
C THR A 229 4.84 -9.94 -20.17
N GLN A 230 4.21 -10.74 -21.04
CA GLN A 230 4.88 -11.42 -22.15
C GLN A 230 5.62 -10.43 -23.05
N GLY A 231 4.93 -9.36 -23.45
CA GLY A 231 5.53 -8.27 -24.19
C GLY A 231 6.73 -7.66 -23.48
N ILE A 232 6.58 -7.33 -22.19
CA ILE A 232 7.67 -6.74 -21.36
C ILE A 232 8.89 -7.65 -21.35
N ALA A 233 8.71 -8.95 -21.13
CA ALA A 233 9.80 -9.92 -21.15
C ALA A 233 10.54 -9.93 -22.49
N TRP A 234 9.80 -9.93 -23.61
CA TRP A 234 10.39 -9.89 -24.95
C TRP A 234 11.11 -8.56 -25.22
N GLY A 235 10.59 -7.44 -24.74
CA GLY A 235 11.24 -6.13 -24.80
C GLY A 235 12.53 -6.07 -23.98
N LEU A 236 12.61 -6.86 -22.90
CA LEU A 236 13.83 -7.09 -22.13
C LEU A 236 14.78 -8.09 -22.79
N GLY A 237 14.41 -8.72 -23.91
CA GLY A 237 15.27 -9.64 -24.65
C GLY A 237 15.17 -11.11 -24.20
N PHE A 238 14.16 -11.48 -23.41
CA PHE A 238 13.83 -12.88 -23.19
C PHE A 238 13.21 -13.47 -24.47
N ASP A 239 13.65 -14.66 -24.89
CA ASP A 239 13.23 -15.32 -26.14
C ASP A 239 12.23 -16.48 -25.93
N GLY A 240 11.86 -16.74 -24.68
CA GLY A 240 10.97 -17.83 -24.29
C GLY A 240 9.49 -17.44 -24.14
N TYR A 241 8.71 -18.45 -23.74
CA TYR A 241 7.30 -18.28 -23.39
C TYR A 241 7.15 -17.86 -21.92
N VAL A 242 6.42 -16.77 -21.67
CA VAL A 242 6.05 -16.32 -20.33
C VAL A 242 4.64 -16.80 -20.00
N ALA A 243 4.54 -17.68 -19.02
CA ALA A 243 3.28 -18.15 -18.46
C ALA A 243 2.98 -17.40 -17.15
N SER A 244 1.70 -17.19 -16.84
CA SER A 244 1.31 -16.61 -15.55
C SER A 244 1.86 -17.47 -14.39
N PRO A 245 2.49 -16.84 -13.38
CA PRO A 245 3.01 -17.52 -12.23
C PRO A 245 1.96 -17.70 -11.13
N SER A 246 0.64 -17.64 -11.41
CA SER A 246 -0.39 -17.67 -10.35
C SER A 246 -0.22 -18.78 -9.31
N PHE A 247 0.37 -19.94 -9.64
CA PHE A 247 0.68 -21.01 -8.70
C PHE A 247 2.08 -20.97 -8.08
N MET A 248 3.08 -20.43 -8.79
CA MET A 248 4.46 -20.33 -8.30
C MET A 248 4.73 -19.01 -7.58
N LEU A 249 3.78 -18.06 -7.67
CA LEU A 249 3.79 -16.69 -7.16
C LEU A 249 4.85 -15.80 -7.80
N VAL A 250 6.07 -16.30 -8.00
CA VAL A 250 7.19 -15.60 -8.65
C VAL A 250 7.79 -16.47 -9.76
N ARG A 251 8.13 -15.86 -10.89
CA ARG A 251 8.94 -16.43 -11.98
C ARG A 251 10.04 -15.46 -12.36
N GLU A 252 11.21 -16.00 -12.64
CA GLU A 252 12.33 -15.23 -13.17
C GLU A 252 12.50 -15.52 -14.67
N HIS A 253 12.73 -14.46 -15.45
CA HIS A 253 13.04 -14.55 -16.86
C HIS A 253 14.31 -13.80 -17.16
N GLN A 254 15.32 -14.50 -17.67
CA GLN A 254 16.63 -13.93 -17.97
C GLN A 254 16.59 -13.21 -19.33
N GLY A 255 16.77 -11.89 -19.31
CA GLY A 255 16.93 -11.07 -20.50
C GLY A 255 18.19 -10.18 -20.38
N ARG A 256 18.16 -9.02 -21.05
CA ARG A 256 19.13 -7.91 -20.86
C ARG A 256 19.20 -7.47 -19.40
N VAL A 257 18.05 -7.48 -18.72
CA VAL A 257 17.89 -7.33 -17.27
C VAL A 257 16.93 -8.45 -16.83
N ASN A 258 17.15 -9.05 -15.66
CA ASN A 258 16.25 -10.09 -15.14
C ASN A 258 14.86 -9.51 -14.91
N LEU A 259 13.84 -10.20 -15.39
CA LEU A 259 12.44 -9.90 -15.11
C LEU A 259 11.94 -10.80 -13.99
N TYR A 260 11.44 -10.18 -12.91
CA TYR A 260 10.74 -10.83 -11.82
C TYR A 260 9.23 -10.66 -12.05
N HIS A 261 8.59 -11.71 -12.54
CA HIS A 261 7.14 -11.75 -12.76
C HIS A 261 6.45 -12.31 -11.52
N ILE A 262 5.70 -11.46 -10.83
CA ILE A 262 5.01 -11.76 -9.57
C ILE A 262 3.50 -11.72 -9.81
N ASP A 263 2.74 -12.62 -9.19
CA ASP A 263 1.28 -12.68 -9.32
C ASP A 263 0.61 -12.92 -7.95
N PHE A 264 -0.15 -11.94 -7.48
CA PHE A 264 -0.86 -11.99 -6.20
C PHE A 264 -2.28 -12.56 -6.30
N TYR A 265 -2.70 -13.10 -7.44
CA TYR A 265 -4.07 -13.57 -7.65
C TYR A 265 -4.57 -14.52 -6.56
N ARG A 266 -3.70 -15.43 -6.10
CA ARG A 266 -4.05 -16.47 -5.12
C ARG A 266 -3.92 -16.05 -3.66
N LEU A 267 -3.40 -14.87 -3.40
CA LEU A 267 -3.16 -14.40 -2.04
C LEU A 267 -4.38 -13.64 -1.59
N ASP A 268 -5.00 -14.10 -0.50
CA ASP A 268 -6.30 -13.58 -0.08
C ASP A 268 -6.17 -12.30 0.74
N ASP A 269 -5.01 -12.07 1.34
CA ASP A 269 -4.74 -10.90 2.16
C ASP A 269 -3.33 -10.34 1.97
N ILE A 270 -3.16 -9.11 2.45
CA ILE A 270 -1.93 -8.31 2.32
C ILE A 270 -0.80 -8.89 3.20
N GLU A 271 -1.18 -9.62 4.25
CA GLU A 271 -0.28 -10.34 5.16
C GLU A 271 0.46 -11.47 4.46
N GLU A 272 -0.26 -12.30 3.69
CA GLU A 272 0.32 -13.40 2.94
C GLU A 272 1.34 -12.88 1.91
N ILE A 273 1.07 -11.71 1.32
CA ILE A 273 1.98 -11.02 0.39
C ILE A 273 3.24 -10.52 1.11
N ALA A 274 3.10 -9.92 2.30
CA ALA A 274 4.23 -9.45 3.09
C ALA A 274 5.17 -10.60 3.53
N GLU A 275 4.61 -11.79 3.78
CA GLU A 275 5.39 -12.97 4.19
C GLU A 275 6.09 -13.69 3.01
N LEU A 276 5.81 -13.33 1.75
CA LEU A 276 6.43 -13.97 0.58
C LEU A 276 7.94 -13.73 0.45
N GLY A 277 8.48 -12.73 1.16
CA GLY A 277 9.89 -12.35 1.06
C GLY A 277 10.25 -11.80 -0.32
N ILE A 278 9.34 -11.05 -0.95
CA ILE A 278 9.56 -10.47 -2.29
C ILE A 278 10.40 -9.19 -2.28
N ASP A 279 10.78 -8.69 -1.11
CA ASP A 279 11.58 -7.46 -0.96
C ASP A 279 12.89 -7.52 -1.75
N ASP A 280 13.56 -8.69 -1.76
CA ASP A 280 14.79 -8.90 -2.52
C ASP A 280 14.59 -8.70 -4.04
N TYR A 281 13.39 -8.95 -4.55
CA TYR A 281 13.05 -8.66 -5.95
C TYR A 281 12.66 -7.20 -6.13
N LEU A 282 11.77 -6.67 -5.28
CA LEU A 282 11.24 -5.31 -5.38
C LEU A 282 12.31 -4.23 -5.26
N TYR A 283 13.33 -4.47 -4.45
CA TYR A 283 14.48 -3.57 -4.22
C TYR A 283 15.77 -4.07 -4.89
N GLY A 284 15.66 -5.11 -5.72
CA GLY A 284 16.79 -5.73 -6.42
C GLY A 284 17.21 -5.00 -7.70
N GLU A 285 18.14 -5.61 -8.44
CA GLU A 285 18.67 -5.06 -9.71
C GLU A 285 17.89 -5.53 -10.96
N GLY A 286 16.73 -6.16 -10.78
CA GLY A 286 15.87 -6.61 -11.88
C GLY A 286 14.76 -5.62 -12.23
N VAL A 287 13.90 -6.00 -13.16
CA VAL A 287 12.61 -5.34 -13.42
C VAL A 287 11.52 -6.17 -12.76
N CYS A 288 10.67 -5.57 -11.95
CA CYS A 288 9.53 -6.24 -11.34
C CYS A 288 8.24 -5.94 -12.11
N VAL A 289 7.50 -7.00 -12.46
CA VAL A 289 6.12 -6.89 -12.94
C VAL A 289 5.22 -7.64 -11.97
N VAL A 290 4.31 -6.92 -11.31
CA VAL A 290 3.40 -7.47 -10.30
C VAL A 290 1.97 -7.46 -10.83
N GLU A 291 1.40 -8.65 -11.05
CA GLU A 291 -0.02 -8.81 -11.37
C GLU A 291 -0.88 -8.85 -10.11
N TRP A 292 -2.11 -8.33 -10.22
CA TRP A 292 -3.05 -8.20 -9.09
C TRP A 292 -2.49 -7.31 -7.98
N ALA A 293 -1.75 -6.28 -8.39
CA ALA A 293 -1.06 -5.36 -7.49
C ALA A 293 -2.02 -4.62 -6.54
N GLU A 294 -3.31 -4.50 -6.89
CA GLU A 294 -4.36 -3.90 -6.05
C GLU A 294 -4.45 -4.55 -4.65
N LYS A 295 -3.99 -5.79 -4.51
CA LYS A 295 -4.00 -6.53 -3.24
C LYS A 295 -2.94 -6.04 -2.25
N ALA A 296 -1.91 -5.34 -2.72
CA ALA A 296 -0.80 -4.89 -1.89
C ALA A 296 -0.23 -3.53 -2.30
N LEU A 297 -1.04 -2.64 -2.91
CA LEU A 297 -0.58 -1.29 -3.28
C LEU A 297 0.04 -0.54 -2.09
N ASP A 298 -0.47 -0.79 -0.88
CA ASP A 298 0.01 -0.15 0.35
C ASP A 298 1.36 -0.72 0.85
N LEU A 299 1.81 -1.88 0.33
CA LEU A 299 3.12 -2.48 0.65
C LEU A 299 4.18 -2.24 -0.43
N LEU A 300 3.74 -1.94 -1.66
CA LEU A 300 4.63 -1.83 -2.81
C LEU A 300 5.36 -0.47 -2.80
N PRO A 301 6.59 -0.40 -3.35
CA PRO A 301 7.33 0.85 -3.47
C PRO A 301 6.51 2.01 -4.05
N SER A 302 6.67 3.19 -3.45
CA SER A 302 5.88 4.39 -3.79
C SER A 302 6.14 4.93 -5.19
N GLU A 303 7.34 4.69 -5.75
CA GLU A 303 7.65 4.98 -7.14
C GLU A 303 7.48 3.74 -8.02
N HIS A 304 6.54 3.80 -8.96
CA HIS A 304 6.21 2.70 -9.88
C HIS A 304 5.46 3.22 -11.12
N LEU A 305 5.29 2.35 -12.12
CA LEU A 305 4.31 2.54 -13.18
C LEU A 305 3.11 1.63 -12.93
N LEU A 306 1.96 2.21 -12.58
CA LEU A 306 0.72 1.47 -12.41
C LEU A 306 -0.07 1.46 -13.73
N ILE A 307 -0.47 0.26 -14.17
CA ILE A 307 -1.22 0.03 -15.40
C ILE A 307 -2.53 -0.67 -15.06
N LYS A 308 -3.65 0.03 -15.29
CA LYS A 308 -4.99 -0.50 -15.04
C LYS A 308 -5.63 -0.95 -16.35
N PHE A 309 -6.19 -2.15 -16.36
CA PHE A 309 -6.90 -2.71 -17.50
C PHE A 309 -8.41 -2.60 -17.30
N GLU A 310 -9.11 -2.16 -18.34
CA GLU A 310 -10.57 -2.13 -18.45
C GLU A 310 -11.00 -2.93 -19.68
N HIS A 311 -12.01 -3.79 -19.51
CA HIS A 311 -12.64 -4.52 -20.60
C HIS A 311 -13.58 -3.61 -21.41
N LEU A 312 -13.31 -3.45 -22.71
CA LEU A 312 -14.22 -2.72 -23.61
C LEU A 312 -15.06 -3.67 -24.47
N ALA A 313 -14.44 -4.73 -24.98
CA ALA A 313 -15.09 -5.77 -25.77
C ALA A 313 -14.30 -7.09 -25.68
N LYS A 314 -14.70 -8.11 -26.44
CA LYS A 314 -14.07 -9.45 -26.41
C LYS A 314 -12.53 -9.39 -26.48
N ASN A 315 -12.00 -8.68 -27.47
CA ASN A 315 -10.56 -8.52 -27.70
C ASN A 315 -10.04 -7.11 -27.44
N GLU A 316 -10.91 -6.20 -26.98
CA GLU A 316 -10.56 -4.79 -26.81
C GLU A 316 -10.37 -4.48 -25.33
N ARG A 317 -9.28 -3.79 -25.01
CA ARG A 317 -8.89 -3.39 -23.66
C ARG A 317 -8.53 -1.91 -23.67
N ARG A 318 -8.86 -1.21 -22.60
CA ARG A 318 -8.30 0.10 -22.32
C ARG A 318 -7.27 -0.02 -21.21
N LEU A 319 -6.09 0.52 -21.45
CA LEU A 319 -4.99 0.56 -20.50
C LEU A 319 -4.85 2.01 -20.02
N TYR A 320 -4.90 2.22 -18.71
CA TYR A 320 -4.63 3.49 -18.06
C TYR A 320 -3.25 3.44 -17.42
N PHE A 321 -2.42 4.46 -17.67
CA PHE A 321 -1.05 4.53 -17.18
C PHE A 321 -0.93 5.61 -16.12
N GLU A 322 -0.55 5.22 -14.91
CA GLU A 322 -0.39 6.10 -13.75
C GLU A 322 1.08 6.03 -13.30
N PRO A 323 1.95 6.94 -13.78
CA PRO A 323 3.33 6.99 -13.35
C PRO A 323 3.45 7.67 -11.98
N LYS A 324 4.18 7.05 -11.05
CA LYS A 324 4.52 7.61 -9.74
C LYS A 324 6.04 7.71 -9.64
N GLY A 325 6.57 8.92 -9.47
CA GLY A 325 8.01 9.17 -9.46
C GLY A 325 8.58 9.60 -10.81
N LYS A 326 9.70 10.34 -10.78
CA LYS A 326 10.30 10.98 -11.96
C LYS A 326 10.69 9.96 -13.04
N ARG A 327 11.23 8.81 -12.63
CA ARG A 327 11.65 7.71 -13.50
C ARG A 327 10.52 7.23 -14.42
N TYR A 328 9.31 7.10 -13.88
CA TYR A 328 8.16 6.53 -14.58
C TYR A 328 7.41 7.57 -15.42
N ILE A 329 7.47 8.85 -15.03
CA ILE A 329 7.03 9.96 -15.88
C ILE A 329 7.88 10.02 -17.16
N GLU A 330 9.20 9.90 -17.02
CA GLU A 330 10.13 9.88 -18.16
C GLU A 330 9.94 8.63 -19.04
N LEU A 331 9.72 7.46 -18.42
CA LEU A 331 9.40 6.23 -19.15
C LEU A 331 8.14 6.42 -20.01
N LEU A 332 7.07 6.94 -19.41
CA LEU A 332 5.80 7.12 -20.12
C LEU A 332 5.89 8.19 -21.22
N ALA A 333 6.72 9.23 -21.04
CA ALA A 333 6.99 10.21 -22.09
C ALA A 333 7.69 9.58 -23.30
N GLN A 334 8.75 8.79 -23.09
CA GLN A 334 9.46 8.08 -24.17
C GLN A 334 8.56 7.05 -24.87
N LEU A 335 7.69 6.40 -24.10
CA LEU A 335 6.73 5.44 -24.62
C LEU A 335 5.71 6.11 -25.56
N LYS A 336 5.23 7.31 -25.20
CA LYS A 336 4.38 8.14 -26.08
C LYS A 336 5.07 8.55 -27.38
N GLU A 337 6.33 8.93 -27.33
CA GLU A 337 7.11 9.26 -28.53
C GLU A 337 7.22 8.04 -29.46
N LYS A 338 7.52 6.86 -28.91
CA LYS A 338 7.55 5.61 -29.67
C LYS A 338 6.21 5.25 -30.28
N TRP A 339 5.11 5.45 -29.57
CA TRP A 339 3.77 5.19 -30.10
C TRP A 339 3.36 6.14 -31.22
N ASN A 340 3.68 7.43 -31.12
CA ASN A 340 3.36 8.39 -32.18
C ASN A 340 4.24 8.19 -33.44
N SER A 341 5.30 7.41 -33.33
CA SER A 341 6.21 7.05 -34.44
C SER A 341 5.90 5.71 -35.09
N LEU A 342 4.93 4.95 -34.54
CA LEU A 342 4.37 3.70 -35.07
C LEU A 342 3.05 4.01 -35.78
#